data_AF-A0A0C2IYP5-F1
#
_entry.id   AF-A0A0C2IYP5-F1
#
_cell.length_a   1.000
_cell.length_b   1.000
_cell.length_c   1.000
_cell.angle_alpha   90.00
_cell.angle_beta   90.00
_cell.angle_gamma   90.00
#
_symmetry.space_group_name_H-M   'P 1'
#
loop_
_entity.id
_entity.type
_entity.pdbx_description
1 polymer ?
#
loop_
_entity_poly.entity_id
_entity_poly.type
_entity_poly.pdbx_seq_one_letter_code
_entity_poly.pdbx_strand_id
1 'polypeptide(L)'
;MSFDESRGPVFAAAYLLDVKMSELVEYIKSSGSGNGVFNISNITGMEKLSEMQSDELLRRLRDAGDAATATPQPVNVSALFSRLNNLDVTSDGFVERGPPRPPPESIRGSPTPPVMTGEMDFEIGSYHVLHKLGGRAVCSIEALLQILDDSGSTASITAILPWFTDSDSVNRIGQVETVFSRQLERWWDFQKWQCSQRGDPNGDGGFPLFLEARREMYERMDAHREVAHPMFEANTRRLWQLKPDLRQCGEDQTFSTYTAALKRRLASHNFNRSLQLRKDPGQQMESMTWLEYLNFEQWWLEKSTRALEAKEPRYSKAWKNLPWPFRIYRRE
;
A
#
# COMPACT_ATOMS: atom_id res chain seq x y z
N MET A 1 22.35 26.15 23.32
CA MET A 1 22.72 24.73 23.51
C MET A 1 22.78 24.10 22.13
N SER A 2 23.93 23.50 21.81
CA SER A 2 24.25 22.95 20.49
C SER A 2 23.38 21.72 20.22
N PHE A 3 22.69 21.70 19.08
CA PHE A 3 22.08 20.47 18.57
C PHE A 3 23.20 19.62 17.98
N ASP A 4 23.55 18.55 18.69
CA ASP A 4 24.39 17.49 18.15
C ASP A 4 23.46 16.58 17.31
N GLU A 5 23.28 16.95 16.04
CA GLU A 5 22.74 16.02 15.06
C GLU A 5 23.67 14.82 15.00
N SER A 6 23.17 13.63 15.29
CA SER A 6 23.91 12.39 15.04
C SER A 6 24.13 12.25 13.53
N ARG A 7 25.17 12.90 13.01
CA ARG A 7 25.64 12.73 11.64
C ARG A 7 26.12 11.29 11.54
N GLY A 8 25.39 10.48 10.77
CA GLY A 8 25.89 9.19 10.33
C GLY A 8 27.28 9.35 9.67
N PRO A 9 28.09 8.28 9.60
CA PRO A 9 29.43 8.36 9.04
C PRO A 9 29.39 8.99 7.64
N VAL A 10 30.08 10.12 7.50
CA VAL A 10 30.23 10.86 6.24
C VAL A 10 31.30 10.15 5.42
N PHE A 11 30.93 9.61 4.26
CA PHE A 11 31.87 8.93 3.37
C PHE A 11 32.25 9.84 2.20
N ALA A 12 33.52 9.81 1.82
CA ALA A 12 33.98 10.47 0.60
C ALA A 12 33.67 9.60 -0.62
N ALA A 13 33.22 10.20 -1.72
CA ALA A 13 32.89 9.50 -2.96
C ALA A 13 34.07 8.68 -3.51
N ALA A 14 35.30 9.20 -3.36
CA ALA A 14 36.53 8.50 -3.74
C ALA A 14 36.80 7.25 -2.89
N TYR A 15 36.41 7.25 -1.61
CA TYR A 15 36.54 6.08 -0.75
C TYR A 15 35.55 4.97 -1.14
N LEU A 16 34.31 5.34 -1.48
CA LEU A 16 33.28 4.39 -1.92
C LEU A 16 33.60 3.74 -3.28
N LEU A 17 34.42 4.40 -4.11
CA LEU A 17 34.96 3.86 -5.35
C LEU A 17 36.02 2.78 -5.15
N ASP A 18 36.69 2.75 -3.99
CA ASP A 18 37.79 1.81 -3.69
C ASP A 18 37.42 0.76 -2.64
N VAL A 19 36.34 0.97 -1.90
CA VAL A 19 35.86 0.04 -0.85
C VAL A 19 35.44 -1.31 -1.43
N LYS A 20 35.40 -2.39 -0.64
CA LYS A 20 34.94 -3.70 -1.13
C LYS A 20 33.42 -3.74 -1.28
N MET A 21 32.91 -4.59 -2.18
CA MET A 21 31.46 -4.76 -2.39
C MET A 21 30.72 -5.18 -1.11
N SER A 22 31.31 -6.02 -0.27
CA SER A 22 30.73 -6.43 1.02
C SER A 22 30.56 -5.28 2.01
N GLU A 23 31.56 -4.40 2.08
CA GLU A 23 31.54 -3.20 2.92
C GLU A 23 30.57 -2.15 2.37
N LEU A 24 30.42 -2.07 1.03
CA LEU A 24 29.42 -1.24 0.38
C LEU A 24 27.99 -1.72 0.68
N VAL A 25 27.77 -3.04 0.70
CA VAL A 25 26.48 -3.65 1.10
C VAL A 25 26.18 -3.38 2.57
N GLU A 26 27.15 -3.47 3.48
CA GLU A 26 26.95 -3.11 4.89
C GLU A 26 26.69 -1.62 5.08
N TYR A 27 27.39 -0.76 4.34
CA TYR A 27 27.13 0.67 4.31
C TYR A 27 25.69 0.95 3.87
N ILE A 28 25.23 0.30 2.80
CA ILE A 28 23.87 0.40 2.28
C ILE A 28 22.83 -0.11 3.29
N LYS A 29 23.11 -1.20 4.02
CA LYS A 29 22.25 -1.71 5.11
C LYS A 29 22.20 -0.78 6.33
N SER A 30 23.31 -0.13 6.67
CA SER A 30 23.42 0.76 7.83
C SER A 30 22.94 2.19 7.56
N SER A 31 22.94 2.62 6.29
CA SER A 31 22.46 3.94 5.84
C SER A 31 21.00 3.94 5.37
N GLY A 32 20.37 2.77 5.27
CA GLY A 32 18.97 2.64 4.89
C GLY A 32 18.03 3.08 6.02
N SER A 33 17.23 4.11 5.76
CA SER A 33 15.90 4.19 6.38
C SER A 33 15.14 2.96 5.91
N GLY A 34 14.43 2.25 6.79
CA GLY A 34 13.81 0.92 6.57
C GLY A 34 12.83 0.75 5.39
N ASN A 35 12.82 1.68 4.43
CA ASN A 35 12.01 1.72 3.22
C ASN A 35 12.80 1.36 1.95
N GLY A 36 14.06 0.93 2.07
CA GLY A 36 14.91 0.58 0.91
C GLY A 36 15.41 1.79 0.10
N VAL A 37 15.24 3.00 0.63
CA VAL A 37 15.70 4.25 0.01
C VAL A 37 17.09 4.60 0.56
N PHE A 38 18.07 4.73 -0.35
CA PHE A 38 19.46 5.03 0.00
C PHE A 38 19.72 6.54 0.03
N ASN A 39 20.13 7.06 1.18
CA ASN A 39 20.44 8.48 1.31
C ASN A 39 21.88 8.79 0.84
N ILE A 40 22.01 9.13 -0.44
CA ILE A 40 23.28 9.56 -1.05
C ILE A 40 23.72 10.97 -0.64
N SER A 41 22.87 11.72 0.09
CA SER A 41 23.16 13.11 0.50
C SER A 41 24.33 13.23 1.48
N ASN A 42 24.71 12.11 2.11
CA ASN A 42 25.83 12.04 3.05
C ASN A 42 27.18 11.76 2.36
N ILE A 43 27.20 11.58 1.03
CA ILE A 43 28.41 11.33 0.26
C ILE A 43 29.03 12.67 -0.15
N THR A 44 30.22 12.96 0.37
CA THR A 44 30.96 14.19 0.07
C THR A 44 31.95 13.99 -1.07
N GLY A 45 32.20 15.03 -1.89
CA GLY A 45 33.18 14.96 -2.97
C GLY A 45 32.67 14.37 -4.30
N MET A 46 31.35 14.23 -4.46
CA MET A 46 30.72 13.82 -5.72
C MET A 46 31.01 14.81 -6.86
N GLU A 47 31.15 16.09 -6.53
CA GLU A 47 31.46 17.18 -7.47
C GLU A 47 32.88 17.13 -8.05
N LYS A 48 33.75 16.29 -7.48
CA LYS A 48 35.16 16.14 -7.89
C LYS A 48 35.40 14.89 -8.75
N LEU A 49 34.37 14.07 -8.99
CA LEU A 49 34.47 12.87 -9.80
C LEU A 49 34.40 13.20 -11.29
N SER A 50 35.21 12.52 -12.11
CA SER A 50 35.02 12.49 -13.56
C SER A 50 33.74 11.72 -13.95
N GLU A 51 33.23 11.93 -15.17
CA GLU A 51 32.02 11.23 -15.66
C GLU A 51 32.14 9.70 -15.54
N MET A 52 33.29 9.13 -15.92
CA MET A 52 33.54 7.68 -15.77
C MET A 52 33.54 7.20 -14.31
N GLN A 53 34.09 8.00 -13.39
CA GLN A 53 34.12 7.65 -11.96
C GLN A 53 32.74 7.77 -11.32
N SER A 54 31.95 8.76 -11.75
CA SER A 54 30.56 8.91 -11.31
C SER A 54 29.71 7.74 -11.77
N ASP A 55 29.81 7.35 -13.04
CA ASP A 55 29.07 6.22 -13.59
C ASP A 55 29.45 4.89 -12.92
N GLU A 56 30.74 4.68 -12.65
CA GLU A 56 31.20 3.48 -11.95
C GLU A 56 30.71 3.45 -10.50
N LEU A 57 30.75 4.57 -9.78
CA LEU A 57 30.23 4.64 -8.41
C LEU A 57 28.72 4.34 -8.38
N LEU A 58 27.94 4.91 -9.29
CA LEU A 58 26.50 4.65 -9.39
C LEU A 58 26.20 3.18 -9.72
N ARG A 59 26.98 2.58 -10.63
CA ARG A 59 26.87 1.15 -10.95
C ARG A 59 27.15 0.28 -9.72
N ARG A 60 28.22 0.58 -8.99
CA ARG A 60 28.60 -0.16 -7.77
C ARG A 60 27.58 -0.03 -6.65
N LEU A 61 27.04 1.17 -6.44
CA LEU A 61 25.97 1.42 -5.45
C LEU A 61 24.70 0.64 -5.80
N ARG A 62 24.35 0.54 -7.10
CA ARG A 62 23.23 -0.28 -7.56
C ARG A 62 23.46 -1.76 -7.29
N ASP A 63 24.61 -2.31 -7.72
CA ASP A 63 24.95 -3.71 -7.51
C ASP A 63 24.90 -4.09 -6.01
N ALA A 64 25.37 -3.19 -5.15
CA ALA A 64 25.34 -3.37 -3.70
C ALA A 64 23.92 -3.21 -3.11
N GLY A 65 23.08 -2.32 -3.66
CA GLY A 65 21.67 -2.19 -3.29
C GLY A 65 20.85 -3.43 -3.66
N ASP A 66 21.07 -3.96 -4.86
CA ASP A 66 20.49 -5.24 -5.30
C ASP A 66 20.95 -6.38 -4.40
N ALA A 67 22.24 -6.46 -4.06
CA ALA A 67 22.76 -7.47 -3.14
C ALA A 67 22.26 -7.31 -1.69
N ALA A 68 21.96 -6.08 -1.25
CA ALA A 68 21.40 -5.82 0.07
C ALA A 68 19.90 -6.17 0.16
N THR A 69 19.16 -6.02 -0.93
CA THR A 69 17.72 -6.30 -1.04
C THR A 69 17.43 -7.74 -1.51
N ALA A 70 18.44 -8.45 -2.04
CA ALA A 70 18.38 -9.84 -2.49
C ALA A 70 18.09 -10.89 -1.40
N THR A 71 17.86 -10.48 -0.15
CA THR A 71 17.02 -11.26 0.77
C THR A 71 15.57 -10.78 0.65
N PRO A 72 14.78 -11.29 -0.31
CA PRO A 72 13.33 -11.18 -0.17
C PRO A 72 13.01 -11.86 1.15
N GLN A 73 12.48 -11.12 2.12
CA GLN A 73 11.79 -11.78 3.23
C GLN A 73 10.71 -12.62 2.56
N PRO A 74 10.83 -13.96 2.54
CA PRO A 74 9.86 -14.77 1.88
C PRO A 74 8.56 -14.52 2.65
N VAL A 75 7.54 -14.02 1.98
CA VAL A 75 6.20 -13.95 2.56
C VAL A 75 5.93 -15.36 3.09
N ASN A 76 5.77 -15.48 4.41
CA ASN A 76 5.58 -16.78 5.03
C ASN A 76 4.20 -17.29 4.63
N VAL A 77 4.15 -18.05 3.52
CA VAL A 77 2.93 -18.54 2.89
C VAL A 77 2.11 -19.37 3.87
N SER A 78 2.75 -20.18 4.72
CA SER A 78 2.04 -20.97 5.72
C SER A 78 1.43 -20.12 6.84
N ALA A 79 2.11 -19.05 7.27
CA ALA A 79 1.55 -18.08 8.20
C ALA A 79 0.38 -17.31 7.58
N LEU A 80 0.48 -16.89 6.31
CA LEU A 80 -0.61 -16.22 5.60
C LEU A 80 -1.83 -17.15 5.47
N PHE A 81 -1.61 -18.40 5.06
CA PHE A 81 -2.69 -19.39 4.99
C PHE A 81 -3.31 -19.70 6.34
N SER A 82 -2.50 -19.77 7.41
CA SER A 82 -3.04 -19.98 8.75
C SER A 82 -3.95 -18.83 9.15
N ARG A 83 -3.56 -17.59 8.86
CA ARG A 83 -4.42 -16.42 9.05
C ARG A 83 -5.69 -16.50 8.20
N LEU A 84 -5.59 -16.87 6.92
CA LEU A 84 -6.74 -17.02 6.03
C LEU A 84 -7.72 -18.12 6.46
N ASN A 85 -7.23 -19.28 6.91
CA ASN A 85 -8.09 -20.37 7.38
C ASN A 85 -8.74 -20.06 8.73
N ASN A 86 -8.08 -19.28 9.58
CA ASN A 86 -8.66 -18.84 10.85
C ASN A 86 -9.82 -17.87 10.66
N LEU A 87 -9.98 -17.24 9.47
CA LEU A 87 -11.11 -16.37 9.16
C LEU A 87 -12.44 -17.12 9.25
N ASP A 88 -12.49 -18.37 8.77
CA ASP A 88 -13.71 -19.19 8.74
C ASP A 88 -14.09 -19.75 10.14
N VAL A 89 -13.18 -19.70 11.13
CA VAL A 89 -13.40 -20.21 12.49
C VAL A 89 -13.92 -19.11 13.44
N THR A 90 -13.71 -17.84 13.11
CA THR A 90 -13.99 -16.71 14.02
C THR A 90 -15.29 -15.95 13.71
N SER A 91 -16.23 -16.58 13.01
CA SER A 91 -17.58 -16.03 12.84
C SER A 91 -18.40 -15.97 14.15
N ASP A 92 -17.88 -16.50 15.26
CA ASP A 92 -18.40 -16.27 16.60
C ASP A 92 -17.37 -15.52 17.46
N GLY A 93 -17.63 -14.22 17.66
CA GLY A 93 -17.12 -13.41 18.77
C GLY A 93 -15.59 -13.35 18.96
N PHE A 94 -14.92 -12.43 18.26
CA PHE A 94 -13.57 -12.04 18.67
C PHE A 94 -13.63 -11.22 19.97
N VAL A 95 -13.27 -11.85 21.08
CA VAL A 95 -12.75 -11.18 22.28
C VAL A 95 -11.26 -10.93 22.02
N GLU A 96 -10.87 -9.68 21.85
CA GLU A 96 -9.45 -9.30 21.84
C GLU A 96 -8.79 -9.69 23.17
N ARG A 97 -7.77 -10.54 23.10
CA ARG A 97 -6.81 -10.71 24.20
C ARG A 97 -5.86 -9.51 24.21
N GLY A 98 -6.24 -8.46 24.93
CA GLY A 98 -5.30 -7.45 25.41
C GLY A 98 -4.40 -7.99 26.54
N PRO A 99 -3.21 -7.41 26.77
CA PRO A 99 -2.35 -7.76 27.91
C PRO A 99 -3.01 -7.39 29.27
N PRO A 100 -2.57 -7.99 30.40
CA PRO A 100 -3.29 -7.89 31.68
C PRO A 100 -3.28 -6.45 32.24
N ARG A 101 -4.47 -5.99 32.64
CA ARG A 101 -4.72 -4.69 33.30
C ARG A 101 -3.87 -4.52 34.58
N PRO A 102 -3.19 -3.37 34.77
CA PRO A 102 -2.75 -2.92 36.09
C PRO A 102 -3.96 -2.45 36.94
N PRO A 103 -3.81 -2.36 38.28
CA PRO A 103 -4.89 -2.00 39.20
C PRO A 103 -5.29 -0.51 39.08
N PRO A 104 -6.49 -0.13 39.56
CA PRO A 104 -7.07 1.18 39.30
C PRO A 104 -6.45 2.23 40.22
N GLU A 105 -5.69 3.17 39.64
CA GLU A 105 -5.37 4.43 40.31
C GLU A 105 -6.28 5.57 39.85
N SER A 106 -6.62 6.39 40.84
CA SER A 106 -7.71 7.34 40.92
C SER A 106 -7.46 8.63 40.14
N ILE A 107 -8.39 8.93 39.22
CA ILE A 107 -8.88 10.24 38.74
C ILE A 107 -7.94 11.46 38.94
N ARG A 108 -7.37 11.97 37.83
CA ARG A 108 -7.41 13.41 37.51
C ARG A 108 -7.03 13.70 36.06
N GLY A 109 -7.93 14.41 35.38
CA GLY A 109 -7.72 14.98 34.05
C GLY A 109 -8.60 14.30 33.02
N SER A 110 -9.83 14.79 32.84
CA SER A 110 -10.56 14.55 31.60
C SER A 110 -9.76 15.16 30.45
N PRO A 111 -9.30 14.39 29.45
CA PRO A 111 -8.83 14.97 28.22
C PRO A 111 -10.07 15.48 27.48
N THR A 112 -10.07 16.75 27.11
CA THR A 112 -10.97 17.27 26.07
C THR A 112 -10.87 16.34 24.86
N PRO A 113 -11.98 15.84 24.30
CA PRO A 113 -11.90 15.07 23.07
C PRO A 113 -11.18 15.91 22.00
N PRO A 114 -10.20 15.35 21.26
CA PRO A 114 -9.61 16.07 20.15
C PRO A 114 -10.74 16.51 19.22
N VAL A 115 -10.70 17.78 18.81
CA VAL A 115 -11.68 18.32 17.87
C VAL A 115 -11.49 17.56 16.56
N MET A 116 -12.36 16.58 16.32
CA MET A 116 -12.43 15.82 15.09
C MET A 116 -12.70 16.78 13.93
N THR A 117 -11.79 16.82 12.97
CA THR A 117 -12.03 17.52 11.70
C THR A 117 -12.99 16.69 10.85
N GLY A 118 -13.71 17.33 9.92
CA GLY A 118 -14.59 16.59 8.99
C GLY A 118 -13.84 15.57 8.12
N GLU A 119 -12.53 15.72 7.96
CA GLU A 119 -11.66 14.75 7.27
C GLU A 119 -11.47 13.47 8.09
N MET A 120 -11.31 13.57 9.41
CA MET A 120 -11.17 12.39 10.28
C MET A 120 -12.51 11.63 10.43
N ASP A 121 -13.65 12.32 10.42
CA ASP A 121 -14.96 11.66 10.42
C ASP A 121 -15.20 10.84 9.14
N PHE A 122 -14.77 11.37 7.99
CA PHE A 122 -14.79 10.64 6.71
C PHE A 122 -13.89 9.39 6.76
N GLU A 123 -12.71 9.52 7.36
CA GLU A 123 -11.74 8.44 7.50
C GLU A 123 -12.24 7.31 8.40
N ILE A 124 -12.81 7.63 9.57
CA ILE A 124 -13.48 6.65 10.45
C ILE A 124 -14.70 6.03 9.76
N GLY A 125 -15.47 6.82 9.01
CA GLY A 125 -16.56 6.31 8.19
C GLY A 125 -16.07 5.28 7.17
N SER A 126 -14.91 5.52 6.56
CA SER A 126 -14.28 4.61 5.59
C SER A 126 -13.86 3.28 6.23
N TYR A 127 -13.30 3.32 7.44
CA TYR A 127 -12.98 2.14 8.23
C TYR A 127 -14.20 1.24 8.44
N HIS A 128 -15.31 1.80 8.90
CA HIS A 128 -16.52 1.02 9.19
C HIS A 128 -17.14 0.41 7.94
N VAL A 129 -17.18 1.18 6.84
CA VAL A 129 -17.68 0.67 5.55
C VAL A 129 -16.77 -0.44 5.02
N LEU A 130 -15.45 -0.28 5.11
CA LEU A 130 -14.50 -1.31 4.70
C LEU A 130 -14.75 -2.63 5.43
N HIS A 131 -14.89 -2.58 6.76
CA HIS A 131 -15.19 -3.76 7.58
C HIS A 131 -16.55 -4.39 7.25
N LYS A 132 -17.59 -3.58 7.07
CA LYS A 132 -18.93 -4.06 6.69
C LYS A 132 -18.93 -4.83 5.37
N LEU A 133 -18.06 -4.45 4.43
CA LEU A 133 -17.92 -5.09 3.13
C LEU A 133 -16.96 -6.29 3.13
N GLY A 134 -16.54 -6.77 4.30
CA GLY A 134 -15.58 -7.86 4.45
C GLY A 134 -14.12 -7.47 4.15
N GLY A 135 -13.87 -6.18 3.92
CA GLY A 135 -12.53 -5.61 3.89
C GLY A 135 -11.92 -5.55 5.29
N ARG A 136 -10.60 -5.38 5.36
CA ARG A 136 -9.84 -5.35 6.61
C ARG A 136 -8.89 -4.18 6.55
N ALA A 137 -9.06 -3.28 7.51
CA ALA A 137 -8.16 -2.16 7.68
C ALA A 137 -6.75 -2.64 8.03
N VAL A 138 -5.75 -1.86 7.64
CA VAL A 138 -4.34 -2.19 7.90
C VAL A 138 -3.97 -2.08 9.38
N CYS A 139 -4.72 -1.27 10.13
CA CYS A 139 -4.60 -1.06 11.57
C CYS A 139 -5.96 -0.66 12.16
N SER A 140 -6.08 -0.63 13.49
CA SER A 140 -7.29 -0.13 14.16
C SER A 140 -7.34 1.41 14.12
N ILE A 141 -8.51 1.98 14.43
CA ILE A 141 -8.67 3.44 14.52
C ILE A 141 -7.75 4.01 15.62
N GLU A 142 -7.63 3.33 16.75
CA GLU A 142 -6.77 3.74 17.87
C GLU A 142 -5.30 3.72 17.47
N ALA A 143 -4.87 2.71 16.72
CA ALA A 143 -3.51 2.65 16.19
C ALA A 143 -3.23 3.79 15.20
N LEU A 144 -4.20 4.14 14.35
CA LEU A 144 -4.08 5.28 13.44
C LEU A 144 -3.99 6.61 14.19
N LEU A 145 -4.84 6.82 15.21
CA LEU A 145 -4.80 8.01 16.08
C LEU A 145 -3.48 8.12 16.82
N GLN A 146 -2.97 7.00 17.36
CA GLN A 146 -1.66 6.98 18.01
C GLN A 146 -0.53 7.34 17.04
N ILE A 147 -0.62 6.89 15.78
CA ILE A 147 0.34 7.27 14.74
C ILE A 147 0.29 8.77 14.42
N LEU A 148 -0.91 9.37 14.43
CA LEU A 148 -1.09 10.81 14.24
C LEU A 148 -0.50 11.61 15.41
N ASP A 149 -0.66 11.12 16.63
CA ASP A 149 -0.14 11.74 17.85
C ASP A 149 1.40 11.59 17.97
N ASP A 150 1.95 10.41 17.61
CA ASP A 150 3.38 10.05 17.72
C ASP A 150 4.25 10.59 16.56
N SER A 151 4.01 11.84 16.14
CA SER A 151 4.55 12.54 14.95
C SER A 151 6.06 12.42 14.58
N GLY A 152 6.88 11.65 15.30
CA GLY A 152 8.28 11.35 14.99
C GLY A 152 8.71 9.87 14.92
N SER A 153 7.88 8.86 15.24
CA SER A 153 8.34 7.46 15.27
C SER A 153 8.13 6.72 13.93
N THR A 154 9.22 6.51 13.19
CA THR A 154 9.24 5.76 11.92
C THR A 154 8.80 4.29 12.08
N ALA A 155 8.91 3.72 13.30
CA ALA A 155 8.53 2.34 13.57
C ALA A 155 7.00 2.15 13.62
N SER A 156 6.24 3.19 13.99
CA SER A 156 4.78 3.12 14.12
C SER A 156 4.07 3.16 12.76
N ILE A 157 4.69 3.76 11.74
CA ILE A 157 4.08 3.94 10.41
C ILE A 157 4.34 2.78 9.44
N THR A 158 5.24 1.84 9.77
CA THR A 158 5.69 0.82 8.80
C THR A 158 4.55 0.01 8.21
N ALA A 159 3.51 -0.28 8.99
CA ALA A 159 2.34 -1.02 8.51
C ALA A 159 1.51 -0.23 7.47
N ILE A 160 1.44 1.10 7.59
CA ILE A 160 0.59 1.96 6.74
C ILE A 160 1.34 2.57 5.56
N LEU A 161 2.68 2.51 5.54
CA LEU A 161 3.53 3.03 4.47
C LEU A 161 3.10 2.62 3.05
N PRO A 162 2.66 1.37 2.77
CA PRO A 162 2.23 1.00 1.42
C PRO A 162 1.03 1.80 0.89
N TRP A 163 0.30 2.49 1.77
CA TRP A 163 -0.85 3.32 1.42
C TRP A 163 -0.49 4.79 1.22
N PHE A 164 0.79 5.15 1.32
CA PHE A 164 1.28 6.49 1.07
C PHE A 164 1.54 6.70 -0.42
N THR A 165 1.09 7.83 -0.95
CA THR A 165 1.22 8.18 -2.37
C THR A 165 2.58 8.82 -2.71
N ASP A 166 3.27 9.33 -1.70
CA ASP A 166 4.58 9.97 -1.85
C ASP A 166 5.40 9.77 -0.55
N SER A 167 6.59 9.19 -0.62
CA SER A 167 7.47 9.03 0.56
C SER A 167 8.09 10.36 1.02
N ASP A 168 8.10 11.38 0.16
CA ASP A 168 8.78 12.67 0.35
C ASP A 168 7.82 13.82 0.69
N SER A 169 6.52 13.56 0.92
CA SER A 169 5.57 14.66 1.12
C SER A 169 5.80 15.40 2.44
N VAL A 170 5.85 16.73 2.33
CA VAL A 170 5.80 17.71 3.45
C VAL A 170 4.52 17.55 4.29
N ASN A 171 3.52 16.81 3.78
CA ASN A 171 2.24 16.57 4.42
C ASN A 171 2.06 15.09 4.78
N ARG A 172 2.94 14.56 5.64
CA ARG A 172 2.82 13.19 6.19
C ARG A 172 1.50 13.00 6.94
N ILE A 173 1.04 14.02 7.66
CA ILE A 173 -0.21 13.99 8.44
C ILE A 173 -1.41 13.73 7.52
N GLY A 174 -1.56 14.50 6.44
CA GLY A 174 -2.65 14.26 5.47
C GLY A 174 -2.59 12.91 4.75
N GLN A 175 -1.43 12.26 4.71
CA GLN A 175 -1.33 10.89 4.19
C GLN A 175 -1.79 9.84 5.20
N VAL A 176 -1.55 10.06 6.49
CA VAL A 176 -2.04 9.19 7.57
C VAL A 176 -3.56 9.34 7.70
N GLU A 177 -4.09 10.55 7.59
CA GLU A 177 -5.54 10.86 7.66
C GLU A 177 -6.37 10.28 6.51
N THR A 178 -5.73 9.65 5.51
CA THR A 178 -6.42 9.12 4.31
C THR A 178 -6.12 7.64 4.04
N VAL A 179 -5.58 6.91 5.02
CA VAL A 179 -5.26 5.47 4.88
C VAL A 179 -6.51 4.64 4.61
N PHE A 180 -7.51 4.66 5.47
CA PHE A 180 -8.75 3.90 5.36
C PHE A 180 -9.59 4.29 4.15
N SER A 181 -9.67 5.57 3.82
CA SER A 181 -10.36 6.03 2.61
C SER A 181 -9.68 5.50 1.34
N ARG A 182 -8.34 5.49 1.27
CA ARG A 182 -7.60 4.83 0.17
C ARG A 182 -7.81 3.31 0.15
N GLN A 183 -7.79 2.67 1.31
CA GLN A 183 -8.09 1.23 1.44
C GLN A 183 -9.49 0.90 0.91
N LEU A 184 -10.49 1.70 1.26
CA LEU A 184 -11.86 1.54 0.80
C LEU A 184 -11.98 1.77 -0.71
N GLU A 185 -11.36 2.82 -1.24
CA GLU A 185 -11.35 3.05 -2.69
C GLU A 185 -10.73 1.89 -3.46
N ARG A 186 -9.62 1.34 -2.94
CA ARG A 186 -8.97 0.17 -3.51
C ARG A 186 -9.83 -1.09 -3.40
N TRP A 187 -10.53 -1.26 -2.29
CA TRP A 187 -11.50 -2.35 -2.12
C TRP A 187 -12.64 -2.25 -3.13
N TRP A 188 -13.12 -1.05 -3.44
CA TRP A 188 -14.13 -0.86 -4.49
C TRP A 188 -13.61 -1.18 -5.90
N ASP A 189 -12.36 -0.83 -6.20
CA ASP A 189 -11.73 -1.23 -7.46
C ASP A 189 -11.68 -2.77 -7.56
N PHE A 190 -11.37 -3.45 -6.45
CA PHE A 190 -11.43 -4.91 -6.38
C PHE A 190 -12.84 -5.44 -6.58
N GLN A 191 -13.85 -4.92 -5.90
CA GLN A 191 -15.25 -5.37 -6.02
C GLN A 191 -15.74 -5.25 -7.47
N LYS A 192 -15.48 -4.11 -8.11
CA LYS A 192 -15.80 -3.91 -9.53
C LYS A 192 -15.06 -4.92 -10.39
N TRP A 193 -13.75 -5.04 -10.20
CA TRP A 193 -12.91 -5.99 -10.92
C TRP A 193 -13.41 -7.44 -10.76
N GLN A 194 -13.81 -7.83 -9.55
CA GLN A 194 -14.32 -9.16 -9.21
C GLN A 194 -15.60 -9.47 -9.99
N CYS A 195 -16.52 -8.51 -10.09
CA CYS A 195 -17.71 -8.61 -10.94
C CYS A 195 -17.34 -8.72 -12.43
N SER A 196 -16.43 -7.87 -12.91
CA SER A 196 -15.96 -7.90 -14.30
C SER A 196 -15.34 -9.25 -14.69
N GLN A 197 -14.70 -9.95 -13.74
CA GLN A 197 -14.11 -11.26 -14.02
C GLN A 197 -15.15 -12.36 -14.28
N ARG A 198 -16.37 -12.20 -13.74
CA ARG A 198 -17.48 -13.14 -13.88
C ARG A 198 -18.31 -12.92 -15.14
N GLY A 199 -18.08 -11.79 -15.82
CA GLY A 199 -18.66 -11.49 -17.12
C GLY A 199 -20.18 -11.36 -17.08
N ASP A 200 -20.71 -10.65 -16.10
CA ASP A 200 -22.13 -10.25 -16.11
C ASP A 200 -22.28 -8.96 -16.92
N PRO A 201 -22.76 -9.02 -18.18
CA PRO A 201 -22.96 -7.83 -19.01
C PRO A 201 -24.20 -7.02 -18.63
N ASN A 202 -25.09 -7.57 -17.79
CA ASN A 202 -26.37 -6.96 -17.41
C ASN A 202 -26.42 -6.56 -15.94
N GLY A 203 -25.55 -7.11 -15.12
CA GLY A 203 -25.37 -6.70 -13.73
C GLY A 203 -24.70 -5.34 -13.66
N ASP A 204 -25.10 -4.56 -12.67
CA ASP A 204 -24.65 -3.21 -12.37
C ASP A 204 -23.16 -3.14 -11.94
N GLY A 205 -22.45 -4.28 -12.00
CA GLY A 205 -21.08 -4.47 -11.52
C GLY A 205 -20.93 -4.40 -10.00
N GLY A 206 -22.03 -4.37 -9.23
CA GLY A 206 -22.00 -4.08 -7.79
C GLY A 206 -22.33 -2.63 -7.43
N PHE A 207 -22.83 -1.83 -8.40
CA PHE A 207 -23.23 -0.44 -8.15
C PHE A 207 -24.25 -0.25 -7.00
N PRO A 208 -25.31 -1.07 -6.83
CA PRO A 208 -26.24 -0.90 -5.72
C PRO A 208 -25.55 -0.89 -4.36
N LEU A 209 -24.60 -1.82 -4.15
CA LEU A 209 -23.83 -1.90 -2.91
C LEU A 209 -22.93 -0.67 -2.73
N PHE A 210 -22.31 -0.18 -3.81
CA PHE A 210 -21.52 1.06 -3.79
C PHE A 210 -22.39 2.29 -3.45
N LEU A 211 -23.59 2.38 -4.02
CA LEU A 211 -24.53 3.46 -3.79
C LEU A 211 -25.01 3.49 -2.33
N GLU A 212 -25.38 2.34 -1.78
CA GLU A 212 -25.81 2.21 -0.38
C GLU A 212 -24.67 2.56 0.58
N ALA A 213 -23.47 2.06 0.34
CA ALA A 213 -22.31 2.35 1.19
C ALA A 213 -21.93 3.84 1.16
N ARG A 214 -21.99 4.48 -0.02
CA ARG A 214 -21.79 5.93 -0.15
C ARG A 214 -22.88 6.69 0.61
N ARG A 215 -24.15 6.30 0.47
CA ARG A 215 -25.27 6.91 1.19
C ARG A 215 -25.06 6.88 2.70
N GLU A 216 -24.76 5.71 3.25
CA GLU A 216 -24.51 5.51 4.68
C GLU A 216 -23.34 6.37 5.18
N MET A 217 -22.28 6.49 4.38
CA MET A 217 -21.13 7.33 4.71
C MET A 217 -21.51 8.82 4.81
N TYR A 218 -22.27 9.36 3.86
CA TYR A 218 -22.75 10.75 3.94
C TYR A 218 -23.73 10.96 5.10
N GLU A 219 -24.62 10.00 5.37
CA GLU A 219 -25.53 10.06 6.51
C GLU A 219 -24.77 10.06 7.85
N ARG A 220 -23.69 9.28 7.98
CA ARG A 220 -22.84 9.26 9.18
C ARG A 220 -22.16 10.61 9.44
N MET A 221 -21.84 11.36 8.38
CA MET A 221 -21.23 12.69 8.47
C MET A 221 -22.27 13.82 8.61
N ASP A 222 -23.53 13.50 8.91
CA ASP A 222 -24.66 14.46 8.97
C ASP A 222 -24.86 15.25 7.66
N ALA A 223 -24.34 14.71 6.54
CA ALA A 223 -24.43 15.31 5.21
C ALA A 223 -25.73 14.90 4.50
N HIS A 224 -26.86 14.89 5.22
CA HIS A 224 -28.16 14.45 4.70
C HIS A 224 -28.64 15.25 3.49
N ARG A 225 -28.22 16.52 3.38
CA ARG A 225 -28.52 17.38 2.22
C ARG A 225 -27.88 16.86 0.93
N GLU A 226 -26.70 16.26 1.01
CA GLU A 226 -26.01 15.66 -0.14
C GLU A 226 -26.74 14.41 -0.63
N VAL A 227 -27.19 13.56 0.31
CA VAL A 227 -27.97 12.35 -0.01
C VAL A 227 -29.33 12.68 -0.60
N ALA A 228 -30.01 13.70 -0.07
CA ALA A 228 -31.31 14.15 -0.56
C ALA A 228 -31.22 14.89 -1.91
N HIS A 229 -30.02 15.24 -2.36
CA HIS A 229 -29.83 15.97 -3.61
C HIS A 229 -30.25 15.10 -4.82
N PRO A 230 -31.05 15.60 -5.78
CA PRO A 230 -31.54 14.81 -6.91
C PRO A 230 -30.44 14.20 -7.80
N MET A 231 -29.24 14.79 -7.79
CA MET A 231 -28.10 14.26 -8.54
C MET A 231 -27.22 13.27 -7.76
N PHE A 232 -27.54 12.95 -6.50
CA PHE A 232 -26.71 12.07 -5.67
C PHE A 232 -26.44 10.73 -6.35
N GLU A 233 -27.48 10.03 -6.78
CA GLU A 233 -27.32 8.74 -7.47
C GLU A 233 -26.55 8.91 -8.79
N ALA A 234 -26.86 9.93 -9.58
CA ALA A 234 -26.20 10.17 -10.85
C ALA A 234 -24.70 10.46 -10.69
N ASN A 235 -24.32 11.24 -9.67
CA ASN A 235 -22.93 11.53 -9.34
C ASN A 235 -22.21 10.29 -8.81
N THR A 236 -22.84 9.54 -7.91
CA THR A 236 -22.31 8.26 -7.42
C THR A 236 -22.12 7.25 -8.56
N ARG A 237 -23.04 7.22 -9.53
CA ARG A 237 -22.94 6.39 -10.74
C ARG A 237 -21.75 6.80 -11.61
N ARG A 238 -21.50 8.10 -11.78
CA ARG A 238 -20.31 8.59 -12.50
C ARG A 238 -19.03 8.15 -11.80
N LEU A 239 -18.94 8.28 -10.47
CA LEU A 239 -17.81 7.80 -9.69
C LEU A 239 -17.60 6.29 -9.89
N TRP A 240 -18.67 5.52 -9.86
CA TRP A 240 -18.62 4.08 -10.13
C TRP A 240 -18.11 3.75 -11.54
N GLN A 241 -18.57 4.49 -12.55
CA GLN A 241 -18.15 4.30 -13.94
C GLN A 241 -16.66 4.63 -14.14
N LEU A 242 -16.11 5.61 -13.41
CA LEU A 242 -14.69 5.96 -13.46
C LEU A 242 -13.76 4.88 -12.91
N LYS A 243 -14.27 3.99 -12.04
CA LYS A 243 -13.46 2.88 -11.51
C LYS A 243 -12.97 1.95 -12.63
N PRO A 244 -11.75 1.42 -12.54
CA PRO A 244 -11.20 0.57 -13.60
C PRO A 244 -12.08 -0.66 -13.85
N ASP A 245 -12.54 -0.82 -15.09
CA ASP A 245 -13.24 -2.03 -15.54
C ASP A 245 -12.29 -2.83 -16.42
N LEU A 246 -11.56 -3.77 -15.79
CA LEU A 246 -10.47 -4.47 -16.44
C LEU A 246 -10.62 -5.98 -16.26
N ARG A 247 -10.48 -6.72 -17.36
CA ARG A 247 -10.44 -8.19 -17.35
C ARG A 247 -9.00 -8.69 -17.31
N GLN A 248 -8.74 -9.70 -16.49
CA GLN A 248 -7.41 -10.27 -16.32
C GLN A 248 -6.88 -10.97 -17.59
N CYS A 249 -7.78 -11.63 -18.34
CA CYS A 249 -7.48 -12.50 -19.47
C CYS A 249 -8.01 -11.97 -20.82
N GLY A 250 -8.40 -10.69 -20.89
CA GLY A 250 -8.91 -10.06 -22.11
C GLY A 250 -10.43 -10.13 -22.27
N GLU A 251 -10.92 -9.72 -23.45
CA GLU A 251 -12.35 -9.56 -23.73
C GLU A 251 -13.10 -10.90 -23.76
N ASP A 252 -12.50 -11.94 -24.37
CA ASP A 252 -13.07 -13.30 -24.45
C ASP A 252 -12.95 -14.12 -23.15
N GLN A 253 -12.62 -13.46 -22.04
CA GLN A 253 -12.50 -14.13 -20.75
C GLN A 253 -13.84 -14.73 -20.31
N THR A 254 -13.79 -16.01 -19.95
CA THR A 254 -14.87 -16.70 -19.22
C THR A 254 -14.48 -16.82 -17.75
N PHE A 255 -15.46 -17.08 -16.88
CA PHE A 255 -15.19 -17.33 -15.46
C PHE A 255 -14.23 -18.53 -15.25
N SER A 256 -14.25 -19.53 -16.14
CA SER A 256 -13.34 -20.67 -16.09
C SER A 256 -11.90 -20.28 -16.44
N THR A 257 -11.71 -19.48 -17.50
CA THR A 257 -10.36 -19.01 -17.88
C THR A 257 -9.77 -18.09 -16.81
N TYR A 258 -10.61 -17.24 -16.20
CA TYR A 258 -10.23 -16.47 -15.03
C TYR A 258 -9.77 -17.34 -13.85
N THR A 259 -10.59 -18.33 -13.47
CA THR A 259 -10.28 -19.24 -12.35
C THR A 259 -8.97 -20.00 -12.60
N ALA A 260 -8.73 -20.45 -13.83
CA ALA A 260 -7.48 -21.11 -14.20
C ALA A 260 -6.27 -20.16 -14.12
N ALA A 261 -6.43 -18.91 -14.55
CA ALA A 261 -5.37 -17.91 -14.49
C ALA A 261 -5.02 -17.53 -13.05
N LEU A 262 -6.03 -17.37 -12.17
CA LEU A 262 -5.83 -17.16 -10.74
C LEU A 262 -5.08 -18.33 -10.10
N LYS A 263 -5.50 -19.58 -10.38
CA LYS A 263 -4.81 -20.78 -9.87
C LYS A 263 -3.35 -20.82 -10.29
N ARG A 264 -3.07 -20.55 -11.57
CA ARG A 264 -1.69 -20.52 -12.09
C ARG A 264 -0.84 -19.46 -11.40
N ARG A 265 -1.38 -18.27 -11.18
CA ARG A 265 -0.67 -17.17 -10.51
C ARG A 265 -0.38 -17.50 -9.04
N LEU A 266 -1.37 -18.03 -8.33
CA LEU A 266 -1.20 -18.38 -6.92
C LEU A 266 -0.26 -19.58 -6.73
N ALA A 267 -0.26 -20.53 -7.67
CA ALA A 267 0.66 -21.67 -7.66
C ALA A 267 2.14 -21.26 -7.68
N SER A 268 2.52 -20.17 -8.36
CA SER A 268 3.90 -19.67 -8.34
C SER A 268 4.36 -19.20 -6.96
N HIS A 269 3.42 -18.96 -6.05
CA HIS A 269 3.66 -18.54 -4.67
C HIS A 269 3.38 -19.67 -3.67
N ASN A 270 3.39 -20.94 -4.11
CA ASN A 270 3.11 -22.12 -3.29
C ASN A 270 1.68 -22.22 -2.71
N PHE A 271 0.72 -21.50 -3.30
CA PHE A 271 -0.69 -21.65 -2.93
C PHE A 271 -1.30 -22.85 -3.67
N ASN A 272 -1.06 -24.05 -3.14
CA ASN A 272 -1.41 -25.32 -3.79
C ASN A 272 -2.75 -25.94 -3.33
N ARG A 273 -3.50 -25.28 -2.44
CA ARG A 273 -4.82 -25.78 -1.96
C ARG A 273 -5.92 -25.64 -3.02
N SER A 274 -7.02 -26.38 -2.82
CA SER A 274 -8.20 -26.35 -3.69
C SER A 274 -8.88 -24.97 -3.68
N LEU A 275 -8.50 -24.13 -4.62
CA LEU A 275 -9.16 -22.86 -4.95
C LEU A 275 -10.49 -23.11 -5.65
N GLN A 276 -11.59 -22.78 -4.97
CA GLN A 276 -12.95 -22.85 -5.52
C GLN A 276 -13.61 -21.47 -5.41
N LEU A 277 -13.47 -20.67 -6.47
CA LEU A 277 -14.19 -19.40 -6.59
C LEU A 277 -15.66 -19.66 -6.90
N ARG A 278 -16.53 -18.80 -6.35
CA ARG A 278 -17.96 -18.84 -6.65
C ARG A 278 -18.28 -17.86 -7.77
N LYS A 279 -19.21 -18.27 -8.64
CA LYS A 279 -19.69 -17.42 -9.73
C LYS A 279 -20.40 -16.18 -9.20
N ASP A 280 -21.11 -16.32 -8.09
CA ASP A 280 -21.67 -15.20 -7.33
C ASP A 280 -20.67 -14.80 -6.22
N PRO A 281 -20.12 -13.56 -6.22
CA PRO A 281 -19.26 -13.07 -5.15
C PRO A 281 -19.90 -13.12 -3.76
N GLY A 282 -21.23 -12.91 -3.66
CA GLY A 282 -21.95 -12.90 -2.39
C GLY A 282 -22.02 -14.26 -1.71
N GLN A 283 -21.74 -15.35 -2.43
CA GLN A 283 -21.71 -16.72 -1.90
C GLN A 283 -20.28 -17.21 -1.60
N GLN A 284 -19.29 -16.35 -1.79
CA GLN A 284 -17.89 -16.71 -1.61
C GLN A 284 -17.50 -16.65 -0.13
N MET A 285 -16.74 -17.63 0.34
CA MET A 285 -16.20 -17.62 1.71
C MET A 285 -15.22 -16.44 1.86
N GLU A 286 -15.14 -15.88 3.07
CA GLU A 286 -14.28 -14.74 3.36
C GLU A 286 -12.82 -15.03 2.98
N SER A 287 -12.32 -16.21 3.34
CA SER A 287 -10.97 -16.69 3.01
C SER A 287 -10.70 -16.72 1.49
N MET A 288 -11.69 -17.06 0.68
CA MET A 288 -11.57 -17.07 -0.78
C MET A 288 -11.63 -15.66 -1.37
N THR A 289 -12.44 -14.75 -0.79
CA THR A 289 -12.49 -13.34 -1.18
C THR A 289 -11.14 -12.65 -0.97
N TRP A 290 -10.49 -12.88 0.18
CA TRP A 290 -9.15 -12.34 0.43
C TRP A 290 -8.08 -12.93 -0.48
N LEU A 291 -8.19 -14.21 -0.82
CA LEU A 291 -7.28 -14.84 -1.75
C LEU A 291 -7.47 -14.32 -3.19
N GLU A 292 -8.71 -14.01 -3.56
CA GLU A 292 -9.04 -13.32 -4.80
C GLU A 292 -8.52 -11.87 -4.81
N TYR A 293 -8.62 -11.16 -3.69
CA TYR A 293 -8.03 -9.82 -3.50
C TYR A 293 -6.50 -9.83 -3.63
N LEU A 294 -5.82 -10.83 -3.06
CA LEU A 294 -4.37 -10.99 -3.23
C LEU A 294 -4.00 -11.18 -4.70
N ASN A 295 -4.77 -11.98 -5.44
CA ASN A 295 -4.58 -12.14 -6.88
C ASN A 295 -4.82 -10.83 -7.65
N PHE A 296 -5.80 -10.03 -7.25
CA PHE A 296 -6.06 -8.70 -7.81
C PHE A 296 -4.87 -7.76 -7.62
N GLU A 297 -4.31 -7.68 -6.41
CA GLU A 297 -3.15 -6.82 -6.14
C GLU A 297 -1.91 -7.29 -6.90
N GLN A 298 -1.67 -8.60 -6.96
CA GLN A 298 -0.55 -9.14 -7.73
C GLN A 298 -0.70 -8.87 -9.24
N TRP A 299 -1.92 -8.95 -9.78
CA TRP A 299 -2.17 -8.59 -11.17
C TRP A 299 -1.87 -7.11 -11.46
N TRP A 300 -2.26 -6.21 -10.56
CA TRP A 300 -1.94 -4.79 -10.66
C TRP A 300 -0.45 -4.54 -10.59
N LEU A 301 0.26 -5.21 -9.68
CA LEU A 301 1.71 -5.14 -9.59
C LEU A 301 2.36 -5.59 -10.91
N GLU A 302 2.02 -6.78 -11.41
CA GLU A 302 2.51 -7.29 -12.70
C GLU A 302 2.25 -6.32 -13.85
N LYS A 303 1.05 -5.74 -13.90
CA LYS A 303 0.66 -4.77 -14.93
C LYS A 303 1.50 -3.50 -14.84
N SER A 304 1.68 -2.95 -13.64
CA SER A 304 2.49 -1.76 -13.38
C SER A 304 3.96 -1.99 -13.70
N THR A 305 4.53 -3.14 -13.28
CA THR A 305 5.91 -3.52 -13.58
C THR A 305 6.14 -3.59 -15.09
N ARG A 306 5.27 -4.27 -15.85
CA ARG A 306 5.39 -4.31 -17.32
C ARG A 306 5.30 -2.92 -17.96
N ALA A 307 4.43 -2.05 -17.45
CA ALA A 307 4.29 -0.70 -17.95
C ALA A 307 5.54 0.17 -17.67
N LEU A 308 6.21 -0.07 -16.54
CA LEU A 308 7.47 0.56 -16.19
C LEU A 308 8.61 0.05 -17.07
N GLU A 309 8.77 -1.27 -17.18
CA GLU A 309 9.77 -1.92 -18.04
C GLU A 309 9.68 -1.47 -19.50
N ALA A 310 8.46 -1.33 -20.03
CA ALA A 310 8.24 -0.84 -21.40
C ALA A 310 8.69 0.62 -21.60
N LYS A 311 8.69 1.43 -20.54
CA LYS A 311 9.10 2.84 -20.59
C LYS A 311 10.59 3.03 -20.28
N GLU A 312 11.23 2.05 -19.64
CA GLU A 312 12.62 2.11 -19.21
C GLU A 312 13.57 2.54 -20.35
N PRO A 313 13.55 1.95 -21.56
CA PRO A 313 14.48 2.35 -22.62
C PRO A 313 14.34 3.82 -23.03
N ARG A 314 13.10 4.33 -23.04
CA ARG A 314 12.82 5.74 -23.37
C ARG A 314 13.33 6.66 -22.28
N TYR A 315 13.11 6.28 -21.02
CA TYR A 315 13.61 7.03 -19.87
C TYR A 315 15.14 7.05 -19.84
N SER A 316 15.80 5.89 -19.97
CA SER A 316 17.27 5.81 -19.99
C SER A 316 17.86 6.61 -21.16
N LYS A 317 17.20 6.61 -22.33
CA LYS A 317 17.62 7.42 -23.49
C LYS A 317 17.45 8.93 -23.24
N ALA A 318 16.32 9.35 -22.70
CA ALA A 318 16.07 10.75 -22.36
C ALA A 318 17.07 11.25 -21.32
N TRP A 319 17.39 10.41 -20.34
CA TRP A 319 18.36 10.70 -19.29
C TRP A 319 19.79 10.86 -19.82
N LYS A 320 20.23 9.97 -20.72
CA LYS A 320 21.55 10.07 -21.39
C LYS A 320 21.69 11.36 -22.22
N ASN A 321 20.58 11.96 -22.63
CA ASN A 321 20.58 13.20 -23.40
C ASN A 321 20.51 14.46 -22.52
N LEU A 322 20.40 14.33 -21.19
CA LEU A 322 20.45 15.49 -20.29
C LEU A 322 21.89 16.03 -20.19
N PRO A 323 22.10 17.34 -20.33
CA PRO A 323 23.39 17.97 -20.06
C PRO A 323 23.75 17.86 -18.57
N TRP A 324 25.04 17.72 -18.27
CA TRP A 324 25.57 18.01 -16.93
C TRP A 324 25.23 19.47 -16.57
N PRO A 325 24.70 19.82 -15.36
CA PRO A 325 24.66 19.11 -14.07
C PRO A 325 23.30 18.49 -13.69
N PHE A 326 22.35 18.38 -14.62
CA PHE A 326 20.99 17.93 -14.33
C PHE A 326 20.87 16.43 -14.04
N ARG A 327 21.94 15.66 -14.23
CA ARG A 327 22.00 14.21 -13.97
C ARG A 327 22.23 13.84 -12.48
N ILE A 328 22.40 14.81 -11.59
CA ILE A 328 22.74 14.56 -10.17
C ILE A 328 21.47 14.33 -9.31
N TYR A 329 20.29 14.65 -9.83
CA TYR A 329 19.01 14.53 -9.11
C TYR A 329 18.27 13.25 -9.50
N ARG A 330 18.82 12.09 -9.13
CA ARG A 330 18.03 10.86 -9.03
C ARG A 330 17.76 10.60 -7.54
N ARG A 331 16.56 10.95 -7.07
CA ARG A 331 15.96 10.31 -5.89
C ARG A 331 15.16 9.13 -6.44
N GLU A 332 15.65 7.91 -6.20
CA GLU A 332 14.91 6.67 -6.46
C GLU A 332 13.97 6.34 -5.30
#